data_AF-A0A210PEG0-F1
#
_entry.id   AF-A0A210PEG0-F1
#
_cell.length_a   1.000
_cell.length_b   1.000
_cell.length_c   1.000
_cell.angle_alpha   90.00
_cell.angle_beta   90.00
_cell.angle_gamma   90.00
#
_symmetry.space_group_name_H-M   'P 1'
#
loop_
_entity.id
_entity.type
_entity.pdbx_description
1 polymer ?
#
loop_
_entity_poly.entity_id
_entity_poly.type
_entity_poly.pdbx_seq_one_letter_code
_entity_poly.pdbx_strand_id
1 'polypeptide(L)'
;MMVSQRTRRTREFTGPTPHSVAIRARPPNVRPPEHLILERRKKEEMLQEYKKNTQYMEFNDLKNEWERFTDRKIKINTTMRRVDGLMLANQFNVEDRRERLRTMLQQEEAAYLREMDEKEETVLERQAKMRERAKYLKDRRESERLEYVQEKYDQQFRNQCEELRSTLSKRQQDEVCAERLEQLKIKDVMDRERMEEDQMYARLWEEDRQKKADREERDAKAAQERNIETLSTLRTQMASLEEKKETALRLKEEEAQLLREQAALRQLEEQRNREEKLRLQQETRDMLDLSLKLKMKKRAKAEQEQLAFDLKILEQLLEESRNEAMEQLQRKRELREEDKRYREYLRNLMEEEKVKEVELERLINEEVEKMWQKRLDQWRLERQARKKLMEDVLHVRAQQIQDRLMTNDRKQREAEMERQELLRTIEENKILEQQKMEKNWNKNRSYQQDLRGQITYNNQLRELEFQREDEEFILGMQAEREYQARLKDCLDSPEYDKLHPMRRAMAARSAQQSRH
;
A
#
# COMPACT_ATOMS: atom_id res chain seq x y z
N MET A 1 118.77 37.98 50.86
CA MET A 1 119.35 39.35 50.97
C MET A 1 120.66 39.28 51.74
N MET A 2 121.49 40.32 51.55
CA MET A 2 122.45 40.95 52.49
C MET A 2 123.32 40.05 53.41
N VAL A 3 124.66 40.11 53.35
CA VAL A 3 125.57 41.26 53.53
C VAL A 3 125.54 41.82 54.96
N SER A 4 126.66 41.71 55.68
CA SER A 4 127.00 42.64 56.75
C SER A 4 128.51 42.92 56.78
N GLN A 5 128.88 44.05 57.35
CA GLN A 5 130.23 44.61 57.39
C GLN A 5 131.06 43.98 58.52
N ARG A 6 132.40 43.87 58.33
CA ARG A 6 133.52 43.99 59.33
C ARG A 6 134.78 43.24 58.86
N THR A 7 135.90 43.28 59.57
CA THR A 7 136.92 44.36 59.64
C THR A 7 138.32 43.71 59.87
N ARG A 8 139.42 44.46 59.63
CA ARG A 8 140.80 43.93 59.64
C ARG A 8 141.48 43.99 61.03
N ARG A 9 142.62 43.29 61.20
CA ARG A 9 143.46 43.30 62.42
C ARG A 9 144.96 43.54 62.19
N THR A 10 145.44 44.62 62.81
CA THR A 10 146.83 44.98 63.21
C THR A 10 146.77 46.26 64.06
N ARG A 11 147.62 46.59 65.05
CA ARG A 11 148.68 45.99 65.91
C ARG A 11 148.93 47.12 66.96
N GLU A 12 149.19 46.90 68.26
CA GLU A 12 149.07 47.99 69.29
C GLU A 12 150.23 48.03 70.31
N PHE A 13 150.73 49.16 70.87
CA PHE A 13 150.44 50.62 70.99
C PHE A 13 149.71 51.11 72.29
N THR A 14 150.40 51.19 73.47
CA THR A 14 150.29 52.28 74.51
C THR A 14 151.41 52.24 75.60
N GLY A 15 151.65 53.32 76.38
CA GLY A 15 152.66 53.41 77.47
C GLY A 15 152.60 54.72 78.31
N PRO A 16 153.70 55.36 78.82
CA PRO A 16 154.02 55.51 80.23
C PRO A 16 152.96 55.79 81.30
N THR A 17 151.72 56.21 81.02
CA THR A 17 150.88 56.73 82.11
C THR A 17 151.59 57.88 82.81
N PRO A 18 152.22 58.85 82.10
CA PRO A 18 151.69 59.45 80.86
C PRO A 18 152.15 58.92 79.47
N HIS A 19 151.18 58.39 78.73
CA HIS A 19 151.04 58.25 77.27
C HIS A 19 151.87 57.24 76.49
N SER A 20 153.19 57.45 76.46
CA SER A 20 153.98 57.22 75.24
C SER A 20 153.91 55.77 74.74
N VAL A 21 153.44 55.67 73.52
CA VAL A 21 152.70 54.51 73.07
C VAL A 21 153.72 53.44 72.65
N ALA A 22 153.45 52.12 72.62
CA ALA A 22 154.29 51.28 71.74
C ALA A 22 153.70 49.99 71.16
N ILE A 23 153.68 49.97 69.83
CA ILE A 23 153.35 48.87 68.90
C ILE A 23 154.47 47.82 68.96
N ARG A 24 154.36 46.57 68.50
CA ARG A 24 153.46 45.79 67.62
C ARG A 24 153.37 44.40 68.32
N ALA A 25 152.53 43.43 67.97
CA ALA A 25 152.71 42.69 66.72
C ALA A 25 151.72 41.52 66.53
N ARG A 26 151.69 40.99 65.30
CA ARG A 26 151.21 39.64 64.96
C ARG A 26 152.36 38.63 65.16
N PRO A 27 152.12 37.32 64.92
CA PRO A 27 151.08 36.44 65.43
C PRO A 27 151.73 35.24 66.18
N PRO A 28 150.95 34.32 66.76
CA PRO A 28 151.04 32.96 66.20
C PRO A 28 149.72 32.18 66.18
N ASN A 29 149.76 31.08 65.44
CA ASN A 29 148.69 30.12 65.22
C ASN A 29 148.68 29.08 66.35
N VAL A 30 147.67 29.08 67.24
CA VAL A 30 147.63 28.16 68.41
C VAL A 30 146.21 27.65 68.72
N ARG A 31 145.55 27.01 67.75
CA ARG A 31 144.88 25.76 68.10
C ARG A 31 145.98 24.70 68.12
N PRO A 32 146.26 24.02 69.24
CA PRO A 32 147.36 23.07 69.33
C PRO A 32 147.25 21.97 68.26
N PRO A 33 148.36 21.31 67.87
CA PRO A 33 148.30 20.10 67.02
C PRO A 33 147.41 19.02 67.67
N GLU A 34 147.44 18.94 69.00
CA GLU A 34 146.58 18.13 69.86
C GLU A 34 145.08 18.44 69.73
N HIS A 35 144.62 19.54 69.13
CA HIS A 35 143.18 19.84 69.01
C HIS A 35 142.42 18.73 68.26
N LEU A 36 143.04 18.16 67.22
CA LEU A 36 142.48 17.00 66.51
C LEU A 36 142.48 15.72 67.37
N ILE A 37 143.46 15.57 68.27
CA ILE A 37 143.57 14.44 69.20
C ILE A 37 142.52 14.57 70.32
N LEU A 38 142.34 15.78 70.86
CA LEU A 38 141.32 16.09 71.88
C LEU A 38 139.90 16.00 71.31
N GLU A 39 139.65 16.44 70.07
CA GLU A 39 138.35 16.20 69.43
C GLU A 39 138.11 14.73 69.11
N ARG A 40 139.16 13.96 68.74
CA ARG A 40 139.05 12.49 68.60
C ARG A 40 138.74 11.84 69.93
N ARG A 41 139.50 12.13 70.99
CA ARG A 41 139.23 11.63 72.36
C ARG A 41 137.81 11.97 72.80
N LYS A 42 137.38 13.23 72.65
CA LYS A 42 136.02 13.65 73.03
C LYS A 42 134.93 12.96 72.19
N LYS A 43 135.20 12.66 70.91
CA LYS A 43 134.31 11.82 70.07
C LYS A 43 134.32 10.34 70.48
N GLU A 44 135.48 9.78 70.84
CA GLU A 44 135.64 8.41 71.33
C GLU A 44 134.98 8.20 72.70
N GLU A 45 135.12 9.18 73.60
CA GLU A 45 134.53 9.20 74.94
C GLU A 45 132.99 9.26 74.85
N MET A 46 132.45 10.18 74.03
CA MET A 46 131.02 10.19 73.68
C MET A 46 130.59 8.86 73.02
N LEU A 47 131.40 8.26 72.13
CA LEU A 47 131.11 6.95 71.52
C LEU A 47 131.10 5.82 72.56
N GLN A 48 131.94 5.86 73.59
CA GLN A 48 131.93 4.89 74.68
C GLN A 48 130.71 5.06 75.57
N GLU A 49 130.31 6.30 75.90
CA GLU A 49 129.08 6.57 76.65
C GLU A 49 127.83 6.14 75.85
N TYR A 50 127.76 6.46 74.56
CA TYR A 50 126.71 5.96 73.68
C TYR A 50 126.68 4.43 73.65
N LYS A 51 127.83 3.75 73.45
CA LYS A 51 127.90 2.28 73.48
C LYS A 51 127.41 1.68 74.81
N LYS A 52 127.79 2.26 75.96
CA LYS A 52 127.33 1.81 77.28
C LYS A 52 125.81 1.98 77.43
N ASN A 53 125.27 3.12 76.98
CA ASN A 53 123.82 3.34 76.97
C ASN A 53 123.10 2.38 76.01
N THR A 54 123.64 2.12 74.82
CA THR A 54 123.07 1.13 73.89
C THR A 54 123.02 -0.26 74.54
N GLN A 55 124.13 -0.73 75.14
CA GLN A 55 124.17 -2.02 75.84
C GLN A 55 123.20 -2.09 77.03
N TYR A 56 123.04 -1.00 77.78
CA TYR A 56 122.06 -0.93 78.88
C TYR A 56 120.62 -0.97 78.38
N MET A 57 120.32 -0.31 77.27
CA MET A 57 118.99 -0.37 76.63
C MET A 57 118.72 -1.76 76.06
N GLU A 58 119.66 -2.35 75.32
CA GLU A 58 119.57 -3.73 74.79
C GLU A 58 119.31 -4.77 75.91
N PHE A 59 119.98 -4.63 77.06
CA PHE A 59 119.75 -5.50 78.21
C PHE A 59 118.35 -5.32 78.82
N ASN A 60 117.87 -4.09 78.95
CA ASN A 60 116.52 -3.82 79.45
C ASN A 60 115.44 -4.29 78.46
N ASP A 61 115.66 -4.14 77.16
CA ASP A 61 114.75 -4.63 76.12
C ASP A 61 114.67 -6.16 76.16
N LEU A 62 115.81 -6.87 76.25
CA LEU A 62 115.83 -8.32 76.43
C LEU A 62 115.10 -8.77 77.70
N LYS A 63 115.27 -8.05 78.81
CA LYS A 63 114.55 -8.32 80.07
C LYS A 63 113.03 -8.13 79.89
N ASN A 64 112.61 -7.01 79.29
CA ASN A 64 111.21 -6.71 79.00
C ASN A 64 110.58 -7.73 78.05
N GLU A 65 111.32 -8.22 77.05
CA GLU A 65 110.87 -9.28 76.14
C GLU A 65 110.70 -10.61 76.87
N TRP A 66 111.63 -10.98 77.75
CA TRP A 66 111.54 -12.20 78.56
C TRP A 66 110.34 -12.16 79.53
N GLU A 67 110.13 -11.04 80.22
CA GLU A 67 108.95 -10.84 81.08
C GLU A 67 107.66 -10.91 80.23
N ARG A 68 107.57 -10.20 79.10
CA ARG A 68 106.42 -10.28 78.17
C ARG A 68 106.16 -11.70 77.65
N PHE A 69 107.21 -12.46 77.33
CA PHE A 69 107.08 -13.83 76.81
C PHE A 69 106.64 -14.82 77.89
N THR A 70 107.24 -14.77 79.07
CA THR A 70 106.89 -15.65 80.20
C THR A 70 105.48 -15.38 80.69
N ASP A 71 105.10 -14.11 80.84
CA ASP A 71 103.78 -13.68 81.28
C ASP A 71 102.68 -14.08 80.26
N ARG A 72 102.97 -13.95 78.95
CA ARG A 72 102.12 -14.48 77.87
C ARG A 72 101.97 -16.01 77.96
N LYS A 73 103.07 -16.74 78.20
CA LYS A 73 103.06 -18.22 78.28
C LYS A 73 102.31 -18.73 79.52
N ILE A 74 102.41 -18.04 80.66
CA ILE A 74 101.65 -18.32 81.88
C ILE A 74 100.15 -18.10 81.65
N LYS A 75 99.77 -16.98 81.01
CA LYS A 75 98.37 -16.69 80.64
C LYS A 75 97.81 -17.77 79.72
N ILE A 76 98.51 -18.13 78.65
CA ILE A 76 98.11 -19.20 77.71
C ILE A 76 97.94 -20.55 78.44
N ASN A 77 98.92 -20.98 79.22
CA ASN A 77 98.84 -22.27 79.92
C ASN A 77 97.70 -22.31 80.95
N THR A 78 97.43 -21.21 81.63
CA THR A 78 96.30 -21.09 82.57
C THR A 78 94.96 -21.16 81.83
N THR A 79 94.83 -20.51 80.66
CA THR A 79 93.62 -20.64 79.83
C THR A 79 93.44 -22.05 79.27
N MET A 80 94.50 -22.70 78.80
CA MET A 80 94.42 -24.07 78.24
C MET A 80 93.93 -25.07 79.28
N ARG A 81 94.53 -25.12 80.48
CA ARG A 81 94.05 -26.00 81.56
C ARG A 81 92.58 -25.79 81.92
N ARG A 82 92.09 -24.54 81.85
CA ARG A 82 90.68 -24.22 82.12
C ARG A 82 89.76 -24.67 80.97
N VAL A 83 90.22 -24.57 79.71
CA VAL A 83 89.53 -25.11 78.54
C VAL A 83 89.48 -26.64 78.59
N ASP A 84 90.61 -27.30 78.87
CA ASP A 84 90.71 -28.76 78.98
C ASP A 84 89.77 -29.31 80.07
N GLY A 85 89.73 -28.66 81.24
CA GLY A 85 88.80 -29.03 82.31
C GLY A 85 87.32 -28.86 81.93
N LEU A 86 86.98 -27.81 81.18
CA LEU A 86 85.61 -27.61 80.66
C LEU A 86 85.27 -28.62 79.55
N MET A 87 86.22 -28.99 78.69
CA MET A 87 86.04 -30.02 77.68
C MET A 87 85.81 -31.40 78.30
N LEU A 88 86.59 -31.76 79.33
CA LEU A 88 86.42 -33.03 80.04
C LEU A 88 85.05 -33.09 80.76
N ALA A 89 84.65 -32.01 81.43
CA ALA A 89 83.31 -31.91 82.05
C ALA A 89 82.18 -32.02 81.00
N ASN A 90 82.37 -31.47 79.80
CA ASN A 90 81.40 -31.61 78.72
C ASN A 90 81.35 -33.05 78.17
N GLN A 91 82.49 -33.74 78.05
CA GLN A 91 82.54 -35.16 77.67
C GLN A 91 81.76 -36.03 78.66
N PHE A 92 81.95 -35.83 79.97
CA PHE A 92 81.16 -36.55 80.98
C PHE A 92 79.65 -36.27 80.86
N ASN A 93 79.25 -35.00 80.68
CA ASN A 93 77.84 -34.65 80.46
C ASN A 93 77.24 -35.28 79.18
N VAL A 94 78.05 -35.45 78.12
CA VAL A 94 77.62 -36.10 76.88
C VAL A 94 77.45 -37.62 77.07
N GLU A 95 78.39 -38.29 77.73
CA GLU A 95 78.27 -39.72 78.03
C GLU A 95 77.09 -40.01 78.98
N ASP A 96 76.92 -39.19 80.01
CA ASP A 96 75.81 -39.32 80.97
C ASP A 96 74.43 -39.05 80.32
N ARG A 97 74.39 -38.26 79.23
CA ARG A 97 73.20 -38.11 78.37
C ARG A 97 73.02 -39.29 77.41
N ARG A 98 74.11 -39.86 76.87
CA ARG A 98 74.08 -41.07 76.02
C ARG A 98 73.55 -42.28 76.79
N GLU A 99 73.95 -42.43 78.05
CA GLU A 99 73.49 -43.54 78.88
C GLU A 99 71.99 -43.44 79.18
N ARG A 100 71.51 -42.26 79.60
CA ARG A 100 70.08 -42.00 79.78
C ARG A 100 69.26 -42.26 78.51
N LEU A 101 69.80 -41.94 77.33
CA LEU A 101 69.15 -42.25 76.05
C LEU A 101 69.14 -43.76 75.76
N ARG A 102 70.22 -44.50 76.04
CA ARG A 102 70.25 -45.97 75.93
C ARG A 102 69.19 -46.62 76.80
N THR A 103 69.07 -46.21 78.06
CA THR A 103 68.06 -46.76 78.99
C THR A 103 66.63 -46.49 78.50
N MET A 104 66.35 -45.29 77.99
CA MET A 104 65.05 -44.92 77.43
C MET A 104 64.69 -45.79 76.22
N LEU A 105 65.60 -45.91 75.25
CA LEU A 105 65.38 -46.72 74.04
C LEU A 105 65.17 -48.21 74.37
N GLN A 106 65.91 -48.75 75.34
CA GLN A 106 65.71 -50.15 75.80
C GLN A 106 64.35 -50.35 76.49
N GLN A 107 63.84 -49.35 77.20
CA GLN A 107 62.51 -49.41 77.81
C GLN A 107 61.40 -49.34 76.75
N GLU A 108 61.57 -48.50 75.72
CA GLU A 108 60.66 -48.42 74.57
C GLU A 108 60.66 -49.74 73.78
N GLU A 109 61.83 -50.29 73.44
CA GLU A 109 61.96 -51.59 72.75
C GLU A 109 61.29 -52.73 73.54
N ALA A 110 61.54 -52.81 74.85
CA ALA A 110 60.91 -53.81 75.71
C ALA A 110 59.38 -53.61 75.87
N ALA A 111 58.88 -52.37 75.76
CA ALA A 111 57.45 -52.08 75.77
C ALA A 111 56.80 -52.51 74.44
N TYR A 112 57.41 -52.20 73.29
CA TYR A 112 56.91 -52.62 71.98
C TYR A 112 56.91 -54.13 71.80
N LEU A 113 57.91 -54.86 72.31
CA LEU A 113 57.91 -56.32 72.28
C LEU A 113 56.73 -56.91 73.06
N ARG A 114 56.43 -56.41 74.27
CA ARG A 114 55.24 -56.82 75.03
C ARG A 114 53.94 -56.48 74.31
N GLU A 115 53.86 -55.28 73.72
CA GLU A 115 52.68 -54.86 72.96
C GLU A 115 52.47 -55.72 71.70
N MET A 116 53.54 -56.25 71.09
CA MET A 116 53.46 -57.23 70.00
C MET A 116 52.93 -58.57 70.51
N ASP A 117 53.53 -59.13 71.57
CA ASP A 117 53.12 -60.40 72.17
C ASP A 117 51.65 -60.37 72.66
N GLU A 118 51.21 -59.26 73.26
CA GLU A 118 49.82 -59.05 73.72
C GLU A 118 48.81 -58.87 72.57
N LYS A 119 49.27 -58.45 71.38
CA LYS A 119 48.42 -58.31 70.18
C LYS A 119 48.33 -59.58 69.34
N GLU A 120 49.19 -60.57 69.55
CA GLU A 120 49.10 -61.84 68.84
C GLU A 120 47.94 -62.69 69.37
N GLU A 121 46.82 -62.72 68.61
CA GLU A 121 45.64 -63.50 69.00
C GLU A 121 46.00 -64.97 69.29
N THR A 122 45.74 -65.42 70.52
CA THR A 122 46.02 -66.80 70.91
C THR A 122 45.25 -67.78 70.03
N VAL A 123 45.79 -68.99 69.86
CA VAL A 123 45.13 -70.03 69.04
C VAL A 123 43.73 -70.36 69.60
N LEU A 124 43.55 -70.26 70.92
CA LEU A 124 42.26 -70.47 71.59
C LEU A 124 41.24 -69.37 71.27
N GLU A 125 41.65 -68.10 71.24
CA GLU A 125 40.79 -66.98 70.84
C GLU A 125 40.39 -67.07 69.37
N ARG A 126 41.34 -67.40 68.47
CA ARG A 126 41.03 -67.64 67.06
C ARG A 126 40.02 -68.78 66.89
N GLN A 127 40.18 -69.88 67.64
CA GLN A 127 39.20 -70.97 67.66
C GLN A 127 37.86 -70.59 68.30
N ALA A 128 37.82 -69.67 69.27
CA ALA A 128 36.59 -69.13 69.84
C ALA A 128 35.85 -68.24 68.83
N LYS A 129 36.54 -67.28 68.19
CA LYS A 129 35.99 -66.44 67.12
C LYS A 129 35.47 -67.26 65.94
N MET A 130 36.18 -68.32 65.53
CA MET A 130 35.71 -69.28 64.52
C MET A 130 34.41 -69.99 64.94
N ARG A 131 34.31 -70.44 66.20
CA ARG A 131 33.11 -71.11 66.73
C ARG A 131 31.91 -70.16 66.84
N GLU A 132 32.10 -68.96 67.37
CA GLU A 132 31.04 -67.94 67.42
C GLU A 132 30.57 -67.53 66.01
N ARG A 133 31.48 -67.32 65.06
CA ARG A 133 31.12 -67.04 63.67
C ARG A 133 30.36 -68.20 63.02
N ALA A 134 30.75 -69.45 63.27
CA ALA A 134 30.06 -70.62 62.77
C ALA A 134 28.65 -70.77 63.38
N LYS A 135 28.51 -70.48 64.69
CA LYS A 135 27.22 -70.44 65.39
C LYS A 135 26.32 -69.34 64.83
N TYR A 136 26.79 -68.10 64.74
CA TYR A 136 26.04 -66.99 64.13
C TYR A 136 25.58 -67.30 62.69
N LEU A 137 26.45 -67.88 61.86
CA LEU A 137 26.08 -68.29 60.50
C LEU A 137 25.13 -69.49 60.44
N LYS A 138 25.01 -70.28 61.52
CA LYS A 138 23.99 -71.33 61.64
C LYS A 138 22.66 -70.72 62.08
N ASP A 139 22.69 -69.92 63.15
CA ASP A 139 21.51 -69.29 63.74
C ASP A 139 20.82 -68.35 62.74
N ARG A 140 21.59 -67.57 61.97
CA ARG A 140 21.07 -66.73 60.87
C ARG A 140 20.43 -67.55 59.74
N ARG A 141 21.04 -68.67 59.33
CA ARG A 141 20.43 -69.54 58.30
C ARG A 141 19.16 -70.22 58.81
N GLU A 142 19.09 -70.50 60.11
CA GLU A 142 17.90 -71.02 60.76
C GLU A 142 16.80 -69.95 60.84
N SER A 143 17.12 -68.69 61.17
CA SER A 143 16.13 -67.60 61.18
C SER A 143 15.60 -67.29 59.78
N GLU A 144 16.47 -67.17 58.77
CA GLU A 144 16.07 -67.00 57.36
C GLU A 144 15.16 -68.16 56.88
N ARG A 145 15.43 -69.40 57.33
CA ARG A 145 14.57 -70.56 57.03
C ARG A 145 13.22 -70.47 57.73
N LEU A 146 13.19 -70.05 59.00
CA LEU A 146 11.95 -69.93 59.78
C LEU A 146 11.05 -68.81 59.26
N GLU A 147 11.61 -67.65 58.89
CA GLU A 147 10.91 -66.54 58.25
C GLU A 147 10.27 -67.00 56.92
N TYR A 148 11.05 -67.62 56.04
CA TYR A 148 10.52 -68.17 54.78
C TYR A 148 9.41 -69.21 54.99
N VAL A 149 9.54 -70.07 56.01
CA VAL A 149 8.51 -71.05 56.36
C VAL A 149 7.24 -70.35 56.88
N GLN A 150 7.36 -69.29 57.69
CA GLN A 150 6.22 -68.48 58.13
C GLN A 150 5.53 -67.78 56.95
N GLU A 151 6.27 -67.15 56.03
CA GLU A 151 5.69 -66.56 54.81
C GLU A 151 4.91 -67.58 53.98
N LYS A 152 5.38 -68.84 53.92
CA LYS A 152 4.69 -69.91 53.19
C LYS A 152 3.45 -70.41 53.92
N TYR A 153 3.45 -70.45 55.25
CA TYR A 153 2.22 -70.69 56.02
C TYR A 153 1.21 -69.55 55.85
N ASP A 154 1.64 -68.30 55.87
CA ASP A 154 0.78 -67.13 55.60
C ASP A 154 0.19 -67.17 54.18
N GLN A 155 0.99 -67.53 53.17
CA GLN A 155 0.51 -67.70 51.80
C GLN A 155 -0.50 -68.84 51.68
N GLN A 156 -0.26 -69.97 52.35
CA GLN A 156 -1.23 -71.07 52.41
C GLN A 156 -2.52 -70.64 53.10
N PHE A 157 -2.43 -69.97 54.26
CA PHE A 157 -3.59 -69.43 54.98
C PHE A 157 -4.40 -68.47 54.10
N ARG A 158 -3.76 -67.50 53.45
CA ARG A 158 -4.44 -66.54 52.56
C ARG A 158 -5.16 -67.23 51.39
N ASN A 159 -4.57 -68.28 50.82
CA ASN A 159 -5.13 -68.99 49.68
C ASN A 159 -6.27 -69.95 50.08
N GLN A 160 -6.18 -70.58 51.26
CA GLN A 160 -7.11 -71.60 51.75
C GLN A 160 -8.23 -71.04 52.64
N CYS A 161 -8.07 -69.85 53.23
CA CYS A 161 -9.08 -69.23 54.08
C CYS A 161 -10.27 -68.70 53.24
N GLU A 162 -11.39 -69.42 53.28
CA GLU A 162 -12.61 -69.03 52.58
C GLU A 162 -13.22 -67.72 53.09
N GLU A 163 -13.10 -67.45 54.41
CA GLU A 163 -13.56 -66.21 55.02
C GLU A 163 -12.82 -64.99 54.44
N LEU A 164 -11.50 -65.08 54.29
CA LEU A 164 -10.69 -64.05 53.64
C LEU A 164 -11.09 -63.87 52.17
N ARG A 165 -11.31 -64.96 51.42
CA ARG A 165 -11.76 -64.88 50.03
C ARG A 165 -13.11 -64.17 49.90
N SER A 166 -14.06 -64.48 50.79
CA SER A 166 -15.39 -63.87 50.80
C SER A 166 -15.37 -62.37 51.17
N THR A 167 -14.49 -61.97 52.09
CA THR A 167 -14.34 -60.58 52.53
C THR A 167 -13.60 -59.73 51.50
N LEU A 168 -12.54 -60.26 50.87
CA LEU A 168 -11.87 -59.62 49.73
C LEU A 168 -12.81 -59.45 48.53
N SER A 169 -13.63 -60.46 48.21
CA SER A 169 -14.62 -60.37 47.14
C SER A 169 -15.66 -59.26 47.37
N LYS A 170 -16.18 -59.14 48.60
CA LYS A 170 -17.09 -58.04 48.98
C LYS A 170 -16.41 -56.68 48.86
N ARG A 171 -15.19 -56.53 49.39
CA ARG A 171 -14.41 -55.29 49.27
C ARG A 171 -14.18 -54.91 47.80
N GLN A 172 -13.83 -55.87 46.95
CA GLN A 172 -13.67 -55.63 45.51
C GLN A 172 -14.98 -55.17 44.85
N GLN A 173 -16.12 -55.74 45.27
CA GLN A 173 -17.45 -55.31 44.83
C GLN A 173 -17.77 -53.88 45.28
N ASP A 174 -17.45 -53.52 46.52
CA ASP A 174 -17.64 -52.17 47.07
C ASP A 174 -16.77 -51.13 46.32
N GLU A 175 -15.51 -51.49 46.03
CA GLU A 175 -14.58 -50.67 45.22
C GLU A 175 -15.13 -50.46 43.79
N VAL A 176 -15.61 -51.52 43.11
CA VAL A 176 -16.26 -51.40 41.79
C VAL A 176 -17.55 -50.57 41.85
N CYS A 177 -18.32 -50.66 42.93
CA CYS A 177 -19.52 -49.82 43.11
C CYS A 177 -19.16 -48.34 43.30
N ALA A 178 -18.08 -48.04 44.04
CA ALA A 178 -17.58 -46.67 44.19
C ALA A 178 -17.07 -46.10 42.86
N GLU A 179 -16.25 -46.85 42.11
CA GLU A 179 -15.77 -46.44 40.78
C GLU A 179 -16.93 -46.19 39.82
N ARG A 180 -17.95 -47.06 39.82
CA ARG A 180 -19.16 -46.87 38.99
C ARG A 180 -19.94 -45.61 39.36
N LEU A 181 -20.00 -45.23 40.64
CA LEU A 181 -20.62 -43.98 41.07
C LEU A 181 -19.85 -42.76 40.56
N GLU A 182 -18.51 -42.79 40.59
CA GLU A 182 -17.71 -41.71 40.01
C GLU A 182 -17.85 -41.64 38.47
N GLN A 183 -17.89 -42.78 37.78
CA GLN A 183 -18.18 -42.82 36.33
C GLN A 183 -19.54 -42.21 35.98
N LEU A 184 -20.57 -42.44 36.79
CA LEU A 184 -21.90 -41.83 36.60
C LEU A 184 -21.85 -40.32 36.82
N LYS A 185 -21.16 -39.81 37.85
CA LYS A 185 -20.98 -38.37 38.04
C LYS A 185 -20.24 -37.71 36.87
N ILE A 186 -19.18 -38.35 36.36
CA ILE A 186 -18.45 -37.87 35.18
C ILE A 186 -19.39 -37.81 33.97
N LYS A 187 -20.19 -38.85 33.76
CA LYS A 187 -21.19 -38.87 32.69
C LYS A 187 -22.24 -37.75 32.85
N ASP A 188 -22.76 -37.52 34.05
CA ASP A 188 -23.72 -36.44 34.33
C ASP A 188 -23.14 -35.05 34.05
N VAL A 189 -21.83 -34.85 34.24
CA VAL A 189 -21.14 -33.60 33.85
C VAL A 189 -21.03 -33.50 32.33
N MET A 190 -20.52 -34.54 31.65
CA MET A 190 -20.43 -34.58 30.18
C MET A 190 -21.78 -34.37 29.48
N ASP A 191 -22.85 -34.96 30.02
CA ASP A 191 -24.20 -34.81 29.45
C ASP A 191 -24.77 -33.40 29.72
N ARG A 192 -24.38 -32.69 30.79
CA ARG A 192 -24.70 -31.26 30.97
C ARG A 192 -23.93 -30.37 30.00
N GLU A 193 -22.63 -30.59 29.84
CA GLU A 193 -21.78 -29.84 28.90
C GLU A 193 -22.35 -29.96 27.47
N ARG A 194 -22.72 -31.18 27.04
CA ARG A 194 -23.41 -31.42 25.75
C ARG A 194 -24.73 -30.65 25.63
N MET A 195 -25.57 -30.66 26.68
CA MET A 195 -26.83 -29.92 26.67
C MET A 195 -26.63 -28.39 26.63
N GLU A 196 -25.51 -27.87 27.14
CA GLU A 196 -25.13 -26.47 27.03
C GLU A 196 -24.57 -26.14 25.62
N GLU A 197 -23.75 -27.01 25.05
CA GLU A 197 -23.29 -26.94 23.65
C GLU A 197 -24.46 -26.97 22.67
N ASP A 198 -25.37 -27.94 22.79
CA ASP A 198 -26.57 -28.06 21.94
C ASP A 198 -27.47 -26.82 22.04
N GLN A 199 -27.62 -26.24 23.24
CA GLN A 199 -28.32 -24.96 23.42
C GLN A 199 -27.60 -23.79 22.76
N MET A 200 -26.27 -23.74 22.83
CA MET A 200 -25.46 -22.72 22.14
C MET A 200 -25.62 -22.84 20.62
N TYR A 201 -25.49 -24.06 20.06
CA TYR A 201 -25.68 -24.31 18.63
C TYR A 201 -27.11 -24.01 18.18
N ALA A 202 -28.13 -24.35 18.96
CA ALA A 202 -29.52 -24.00 18.66
C ALA A 202 -29.74 -22.48 18.60
N ARG A 203 -29.13 -21.70 19.51
CA ARG A 203 -29.17 -20.22 19.47
C ARG A 203 -28.45 -19.66 18.23
N LEU A 204 -27.25 -20.16 17.93
CA LEU A 204 -26.50 -19.75 16.73
C LEU A 204 -27.26 -20.06 15.43
N TRP A 205 -27.96 -21.20 15.38
CA TRP A 205 -28.78 -21.60 14.23
C TRP A 205 -30.05 -20.74 14.10
N GLU A 206 -30.71 -20.43 15.21
CA GLU A 206 -31.83 -19.48 15.27
C GLU A 206 -31.42 -18.09 14.78
N GLU A 207 -30.27 -17.58 15.24
CA GLU A 207 -29.70 -16.31 14.77
C GLU A 207 -29.35 -16.32 13.27
N ASP A 208 -28.77 -17.41 12.75
CA ASP A 208 -28.47 -17.54 11.32
C ASP A 208 -29.76 -17.63 10.48
N ARG A 209 -30.80 -18.32 10.97
CA ARG A 209 -32.13 -18.33 10.33
C ARG A 209 -32.74 -16.93 10.30
N GLN A 210 -32.65 -16.18 11.39
CA GLN A 210 -33.12 -14.79 11.45
C GLN A 210 -32.32 -13.88 10.49
N LYS A 211 -30.99 -13.95 10.49
CA LYS A 211 -30.13 -13.18 9.57
C LYS A 211 -30.42 -13.49 8.09
N LYS A 212 -30.78 -14.74 7.77
CA LYS A 212 -31.23 -15.15 6.43
C LYS A 212 -32.62 -14.60 6.10
N ALA A 213 -33.59 -14.71 7.01
CA ALA A 213 -34.93 -14.14 6.82
C ALA A 213 -34.89 -12.61 6.65
N ASP A 214 -34.14 -11.88 7.48
CA ASP A 214 -33.94 -10.44 7.36
C ASP A 214 -33.27 -10.06 6.04
N ARG A 215 -32.36 -10.91 5.54
CA ARG A 215 -31.72 -10.71 4.23
C ARG A 215 -32.73 -10.90 3.12
N GLU A 216 -33.52 -11.97 3.14
CA GLU A 216 -34.59 -12.21 2.16
C GLU A 216 -35.61 -11.07 2.17
N GLU A 217 -36.00 -10.55 3.34
CA GLU A 217 -36.90 -9.41 3.46
C GLU A 217 -36.27 -8.12 2.88
N ARG A 218 -34.97 -7.87 3.14
CA ARG A 218 -34.23 -6.75 2.56
C ARG A 218 -34.07 -6.88 1.04
N ASP A 219 -33.72 -8.05 0.54
CA ASP A 219 -33.56 -8.33 -0.88
C ASP A 219 -34.92 -8.24 -1.62
N ALA A 220 -36.02 -8.65 -0.97
CA ALA A 220 -37.39 -8.48 -1.47
C ALA A 220 -37.84 -7.01 -1.49
N LYS A 221 -37.57 -6.23 -0.43
CA LYS A 221 -37.83 -4.77 -0.40
C LYS A 221 -37.04 -4.06 -1.49
N ALA A 222 -35.74 -4.33 -1.62
CA ALA A 222 -34.90 -3.76 -2.67
C ALA A 222 -35.31 -4.22 -4.09
N ALA A 223 -35.90 -5.40 -4.26
CA ALA A 223 -36.51 -5.81 -5.52
C ALA A 223 -37.81 -5.03 -5.80
N GLN A 224 -38.65 -4.83 -4.78
CA GLN A 224 -39.88 -4.03 -4.90
C GLN A 224 -39.57 -2.55 -5.21
N GLU A 225 -38.58 -1.95 -4.56
CA GLU A 225 -38.10 -0.59 -4.82
C GLU A 225 -37.60 -0.44 -6.26
N ARG A 226 -36.71 -1.32 -6.72
CA ARG A 226 -36.25 -1.35 -8.12
C ARG A 226 -37.39 -1.54 -9.12
N ASN A 227 -38.41 -2.34 -8.79
CA ASN A 227 -39.60 -2.49 -9.63
C ASN A 227 -40.43 -1.19 -9.67
N ILE A 228 -40.57 -0.47 -8.54
CA ILE A 228 -41.25 0.83 -8.48
C ILE A 228 -40.48 1.90 -9.28
N GLU A 229 -39.15 1.94 -9.19
CA GLU A 229 -38.28 2.82 -9.99
C GLU A 229 -38.36 2.48 -11.50
N THR A 230 -38.37 1.20 -11.84
CA THR A 230 -38.53 0.76 -13.24
C THR A 230 -39.91 1.14 -13.77
N LEU A 231 -40.96 0.99 -12.97
CA LEU A 231 -42.31 1.44 -13.34
C LEU A 231 -42.43 2.97 -13.43
N SER A 232 -41.72 3.73 -12.59
CA SER A 232 -41.74 5.20 -12.65
C SER A 232 -41.03 5.71 -13.91
N THR A 233 -39.88 5.14 -14.26
CA THR A 233 -39.14 5.46 -15.49
C THR A 233 -39.88 5.02 -16.76
N LEU A 234 -40.56 3.87 -16.74
CA LEU A 234 -41.46 3.49 -17.84
C LEU A 234 -42.64 4.45 -17.99
N ARG A 235 -43.24 4.94 -16.89
CA ARG A 235 -44.32 5.94 -16.94
C ARG A 235 -43.85 7.27 -17.52
N THR A 236 -42.67 7.76 -17.16
CA THR A 236 -42.12 9.01 -17.74
C THR A 236 -41.76 8.84 -19.22
N GLN A 237 -41.23 7.67 -19.62
CA GLN A 237 -41.02 7.34 -21.04
C GLN A 237 -42.34 7.28 -21.83
N MET A 238 -43.39 6.66 -21.28
CA MET A 238 -44.72 6.63 -21.92
C MET A 238 -45.29 8.04 -22.09
N ALA A 239 -45.27 8.86 -21.04
CA ALA A 239 -45.74 10.25 -21.11
C ALA A 239 -44.96 11.08 -22.14
N SER A 240 -43.63 10.93 -22.20
CA SER A 240 -42.80 11.59 -23.21
C SER A 240 -43.12 11.12 -24.64
N LEU A 241 -43.41 9.83 -24.83
CA LEU A 241 -43.86 9.30 -26.13
C LEU A 241 -45.26 9.77 -26.51
N GLU A 242 -46.15 10.01 -25.54
CA GLU A 242 -47.47 10.60 -25.77
C GLU A 242 -47.35 12.09 -26.15
N GLU A 243 -46.53 12.87 -25.44
CA GLU A 243 -46.22 14.26 -25.78
C GLU A 243 -45.59 14.38 -27.18
N LYS A 244 -44.64 13.48 -27.54
CA LYS A 244 -44.07 13.42 -28.89
C LYS A 244 -45.10 13.04 -29.97
N LYS A 245 -46.14 12.27 -29.65
CA LYS A 245 -47.26 11.99 -30.58
C LYS A 245 -48.18 13.20 -30.72
N GLU A 246 -48.56 13.85 -29.62
CA GLU A 246 -49.40 15.05 -29.66
C GLU A 246 -48.74 16.19 -30.42
N THR A 247 -47.47 16.47 -30.18
CA THR A 247 -46.71 17.50 -30.89
C THR A 247 -46.60 17.19 -32.39
N ALA A 248 -46.38 15.93 -32.77
CA ALA A 248 -46.39 15.51 -34.18
C ALA A 248 -47.78 15.65 -34.84
N LEU A 249 -48.87 15.45 -34.10
CA LEU A 249 -50.23 15.72 -34.60
C LEU A 249 -50.47 17.23 -34.76
N ARG A 250 -50.12 18.05 -33.76
CA ARG A 250 -50.24 19.51 -33.82
C ARG A 250 -49.45 20.12 -34.98
N LEU A 251 -48.22 19.66 -35.23
CA LEU A 251 -47.42 20.10 -36.38
C LEU A 251 -48.10 19.81 -37.73
N LYS A 252 -48.73 18.64 -37.88
CA LYS A 252 -49.50 18.29 -39.08
C LYS A 252 -50.79 19.11 -39.23
N GLU A 253 -51.46 19.42 -38.12
CA GLU A 253 -52.63 20.30 -38.12
C GLU A 253 -52.26 21.74 -38.47
N GLU A 254 -51.16 22.26 -37.93
CA GLU A 254 -50.58 23.57 -38.29
C GLU A 254 -50.20 23.62 -39.78
N GLU A 255 -49.54 22.59 -40.31
CA GLU A 255 -49.21 22.50 -41.74
C GLU A 255 -50.48 22.50 -42.60
N ALA A 256 -51.48 21.68 -42.26
CA ALA A 256 -52.75 21.64 -42.97
C ALA A 256 -53.52 22.97 -42.91
N GLN A 257 -53.44 23.72 -41.81
CA GLN A 257 -54.02 25.06 -41.69
C GLN A 257 -53.27 26.06 -42.58
N LEU A 258 -51.93 26.08 -42.55
CA LEU A 258 -51.12 26.98 -43.38
C LEU A 258 -51.31 26.72 -44.88
N LEU A 259 -51.46 25.46 -45.29
CA LEU A 259 -51.78 25.11 -46.68
C LEU A 259 -53.19 25.58 -47.10
N ARG A 260 -54.18 25.54 -46.19
CA ARG A 260 -55.51 26.12 -46.44
C ARG A 260 -55.45 27.65 -46.56
N GLU A 261 -54.71 28.33 -45.69
CA GLU A 261 -54.50 29.78 -45.80
C GLU A 261 -53.81 30.16 -47.12
N GLN A 262 -52.78 29.42 -47.53
CA GLN A 262 -52.09 29.65 -48.79
C GLN A 262 -53.01 29.43 -50.00
N ALA A 263 -53.87 28.40 -49.97
CA ALA A 263 -54.87 28.16 -51.00
C ALA A 263 -55.94 29.27 -51.05
N ALA A 264 -56.41 29.76 -49.90
CA ALA A 264 -57.37 30.85 -49.82
C ALA A 264 -56.79 32.17 -50.37
N LEU A 265 -55.52 32.48 -50.10
CA LEU A 265 -54.84 33.64 -50.68
C LEU A 265 -54.72 33.53 -52.20
N ARG A 266 -54.31 32.37 -52.74
CA ARG A 266 -54.29 32.15 -54.19
C ARG A 266 -55.67 32.30 -54.82
N GLN A 267 -56.74 31.86 -54.15
CA GLN A 267 -58.12 32.07 -54.62
C GLN A 267 -58.52 33.56 -54.62
N LEU A 268 -58.12 34.34 -53.61
CA LEU A 268 -58.34 35.78 -53.55
C LEU A 268 -57.57 36.53 -54.66
N GLU A 269 -56.31 36.15 -54.92
CA GLU A 269 -55.52 36.67 -56.04
C GLU A 269 -56.14 36.31 -57.39
N GLU A 270 -56.57 35.07 -57.59
CA GLU A 270 -57.28 34.65 -58.80
C GLU A 270 -58.61 35.40 -59.00
N GLN A 271 -59.40 35.60 -57.94
CA GLN A 271 -60.64 36.36 -58.00
C GLN A 271 -60.37 37.82 -58.41
N ARG A 272 -59.40 38.50 -57.77
CA ARG A 272 -59.00 39.85 -58.16
C ARG A 272 -58.48 39.93 -59.60
N ASN A 273 -57.70 38.94 -60.05
CA ASN A 273 -57.20 38.89 -61.42
C ASN A 273 -58.33 38.67 -62.44
N ARG A 274 -59.36 37.89 -62.09
CA ARG A 274 -60.58 37.74 -62.92
C ARG A 274 -61.39 39.04 -62.95
N GLU A 275 -61.55 39.72 -61.82
CA GLU A 275 -62.25 41.01 -61.73
C GLU A 275 -61.52 42.12 -62.51
N GLU A 276 -60.19 42.26 -62.37
CA GLU A 276 -59.42 43.23 -63.16
C GLU A 276 -59.50 42.92 -64.66
N LYS A 277 -59.47 41.63 -65.06
CA LYS A 277 -59.64 41.22 -66.46
C LYS A 277 -61.04 41.56 -67.00
N LEU A 278 -62.11 41.28 -66.24
CA LEU A 278 -63.48 41.62 -66.62
C LEU A 278 -63.68 43.14 -66.74
N ARG A 279 -63.11 43.92 -65.81
CA ARG A 279 -63.11 45.38 -65.89
C ARG A 279 -62.37 45.89 -67.12
N LEU A 280 -61.20 45.35 -67.45
CA LEU A 280 -60.45 45.75 -68.65
C LEU A 280 -61.23 45.42 -69.94
N GLN A 281 -61.98 44.32 -69.95
CA GLN A 281 -62.88 43.94 -71.05
C GLN A 281 -64.09 44.89 -71.17
N GLN A 282 -64.64 45.37 -70.06
CA GLN A 282 -65.68 46.41 -70.07
C GLN A 282 -65.12 47.75 -70.55
N GLU A 283 -64.00 48.21 -69.99
CA GLU A 283 -63.35 49.48 -70.34
C GLU A 283 -62.93 49.50 -71.85
N THR A 284 -62.48 48.37 -72.40
CA THR A 284 -62.20 48.25 -73.85
C THR A 284 -63.48 48.19 -74.71
N ARG A 285 -64.54 47.52 -74.25
CA ARG A 285 -65.85 47.54 -74.93
C ARG A 285 -66.43 48.95 -74.98
N ASP A 286 -66.45 49.67 -73.87
CA ASP A 286 -67.01 51.03 -73.78
C ASP A 286 -66.23 52.01 -74.68
N MET A 287 -64.91 51.87 -74.77
CA MET A 287 -64.07 52.61 -75.72
C MET A 287 -64.42 52.31 -77.19
N LEU A 288 -64.67 51.03 -77.53
CA LEU A 288 -65.11 50.64 -78.86
C LEU A 288 -66.52 51.18 -79.17
N ASP A 289 -67.47 51.04 -78.25
CA ASP A 289 -68.84 51.56 -78.39
C ASP A 289 -68.86 53.10 -78.52
N LEU A 290 -67.98 53.82 -77.80
CA LEU A 290 -67.78 55.25 -77.98
C LEU A 290 -67.20 55.58 -79.37
N SER A 291 -66.21 54.81 -79.85
CA SER A 291 -65.64 54.99 -81.19
C SER A 291 -66.67 54.73 -82.30
N LEU A 292 -67.56 53.75 -82.11
CA LEU A 292 -68.68 53.45 -83.01
C LEU A 292 -69.71 54.58 -82.98
N LYS A 293 -70.13 55.06 -81.80
CA LYS A 293 -71.02 56.22 -81.66
C LYS A 293 -70.45 57.47 -82.34
N LEU A 294 -69.14 57.71 -82.23
CA LEU A 294 -68.46 58.82 -82.92
C LEU A 294 -68.43 58.62 -84.45
N LYS A 295 -68.18 57.40 -84.94
CA LYS A 295 -68.28 57.08 -86.38
C LYS A 295 -69.70 57.25 -86.92
N MET A 296 -70.72 56.80 -86.17
CA MET A 296 -72.13 56.98 -86.55
C MET A 296 -72.52 58.46 -86.55
N LYS A 297 -72.11 59.26 -85.56
CA LYS A 297 -72.30 60.72 -85.57
C LYS A 297 -71.62 61.39 -86.77
N LYS A 298 -70.42 60.93 -87.17
CA LYS A 298 -69.74 61.43 -88.38
C LYS A 298 -70.49 61.06 -89.67
N ARG A 299 -71.01 59.83 -89.78
CA ARG A 299 -71.88 59.41 -90.91
C ARG A 299 -73.17 60.22 -90.98
N ALA A 300 -73.89 60.36 -89.87
CA ALA A 300 -75.13 61.13 -89.82
C ALA A 300 -74.92 62.61 -90.18
N LYS A 301 -73.77 63.20 -89.79
CA LYS A 301 -73.39 64.55 -90.27
C LYS A 301 -73.13 64.58 -91.77
N ALA A 302 -72.39 63.62 -92.32
CA ALA A 302 -72.14 63.54 -93.76
C ALA A 302 -73.44 63.32 -94.58
N GLU A 303 -74.38 62.54 -94.07
CA GLU A 303 -75.72 62.36 -94.67
C GLU A 303 -76.56 63.65 -94.59
N GLN A 304 -76.49 64.39 -93.48
CA GLN A 304 -77.11 65.72 -93.37
C GLN A 304 -76.46 66.75 -94.31
N GLU A 305 -75.14 66.71 -94.48
CA GLU A 305 -74.39 67.56 -95.42
C GLU A 305 -74.73 67.23 -96.88
N GLN A 306 -74.95 65.95 -97.21
CA GLN A 306 -75.46 65.53 -98.53
C GLN A 306 -76.90 66.01 -98.77
N LEU A 307 -77.82 65.79 -97.82
CA LEU A 307 -79.19 66.28 -97.93
C LEU A 307 -79.27 67.82 -98.03
N ALA A 308 -78.37 68.54 -97.35
CA ALA A 308 -78.25 69.99 -97.47
C ALA A 308 -77.69 70.43 -98.83
N PHE A 309 -76.85 69.61 -99.47
CA PHE A 309 -76.36 69.85 -100.83
C PHE A 309 -77.45 69.60 -101.88
N ASP A 310 -78.23 68.53 -101.73
CA ASP A 310 -79.38 68.22 -102.59
C ASP A 310 -80.49 69.29 -102.49
N LEU A 311 -80.74 69.80 -101.27
CA LEU A 311 -81.62 70.96 -101.04
C LEU A 311 -81.13 72.22 -101.77
N LYS A 312 -79.81 72.44 -101.82
CA LYS A 312 -79.21 73.60 -102.50
C LYS A 312 -79.37 73.53 -104.02
N ILE A 313 -79.33 72.32 -104.59
CA ILE A 313 -79.62 72.08 -106.02
C ILE A 313 -81.11 72.32 -106.31
N LEU A 314 -82.00 71.95 -105.39
CA LEU A 314 -83.44 72.26 -105.50
C LEU A 314 -83.74 73.76 -105.36
N GLU A 315 -83.02 74.50 -104.51
CA GLU A 315 -83.09 75.97 -104.45
C GLU A 315 -82.63 76.61 -105.77
N GLN A 316 -81.50 76.18 -106.34
CA GLN A 316 -81.03 76.71 -107.64
C GLN A 316 -82.04 76.46 -108.79
N LEU A 317 -82.71 75.30 -108.81
CA LEU A 317 -83.77 75.00 -109.79
C LEU A 317 -85.08 75.77 -109.54
N LEU A 318 -85.27 76.35 -108.35
CA LEU A 318 -86.42 77.21 -108.02
C LEU A 318 -86.13 78.71 -108.30
N GLU A 319 -84.89 79.16 -108.12
CA GLU A 319 -84.49 80.54 -108.41
C GLU A 319 -84.43 80.84 -109.92
N GLU A 320 -84.09 79.86 -110.77
CA GLU A 320 -84.16 80.01 -112.24
C GLU A 320 -85.61 80.10 -112.79
N SER A 321 -86.62 79.74 -111.99
CA SER A 321 -88.03 79.74 -112.41
C SER A 321 -88.83 80.97 -111.95
N ARG A 322 -88.23 81.95 -111.24
CA ARG A 322 -89.02 83.05 -110.67
C ARG A 322 -88.38 84.44 -110.69
N ASN A 323 -88.53 85.05 -111.87
CA ASN A 323 -88.83 86.46 -112.14
C ASN A 323 -87.67 87.39 -112.56
N GLU A 324 -87.42 87.40 -113.87
CA GLU A 324 -87.34 88.68 -114.58
C GLU A 324 -88.73 89.36 -114.56
N ALA A 325 -89.00 90.13 -113.51
CA ALA A 325 -90.11 91.08 -113.44
C ALA A 325 -89.65 92.35 -112.70
N MET A 326 -88.75 93.08 -113.37
CA MET A 326 -88.43 94.50 -113.19
C MET A 326 -89.72 95.32 -113.02
N GLU A 327 -89.80 96.48 -112.37
CA GLU A 327 -88.84 97.38 -111.71
C GLU A 327 -89.67 98.39 -110.89
N GLN A 328 -89.10 99.04 -109.86
CA GLN A 328 -89.30 100.46 -109.48
C GLN A 328 -88.65 100.66 -108.08
N LEU A 329 -87.39 101.08 -108.04
CA LEU A 329 -86.94 102.47 -108.06
C LEU A 329 -87.07 103.18 -106.69
N GLN A 330 -85.99 103.05 -105.92
CA GLN A 330 -85.33 104.13 -105.18
C GLN A 330 -86.10 105.47 -105.01
N ARG A 331 -86.80 105.67 -103.88
CA ARG A 331 -86.85 106.98 -103.17
C ARG A 331 -87.45 106.91 -101.75
N LYS A 332 -86.68 106.33 -100.83
CA LYS A 332 -86.72 106.62 -99.38
C LYS A 332 -85.42 106.14 -98.70
N ARG A 333 -84.28 106.59 -99.25
CA ARG A 333 -82.93 106.14 -98.90
C ARG A 333 -82.20 107.00 -97.87
N GLU A 334 -82.72 108.20 -97.54
CA GLU A 334 -81.97 109.23 -96.79
C GLU A 334 -82.45 109.43 -95.33
N LEU A 335 -83.31 108.55 -94.80
CA LEU A 335 -83.65 108.50 -93.36
C LEU A 335 -83.16 107.23 -92.66
N ARG A 336 -82.34 106.41 -93.33
CA ARG A 336 -81.87 105.09 -92.84
C ARG A 336 -80.37 105.05 -92.49
N GLU A 337 -79.63 106.14 -92.65
CA GLU A 337 -78.16 106.10 -92.53
C GLU A 337 -77.66 106.40 -91.11
N GLU A 338 -78.37 107.22 -90.33
CA GLU A 338 -78.01 107.49 -88.92
C GLU A 338 -78.40 106.33 -87.99
N ASP A 339 -79.61 105.78 -88.17
CA ASP A 339 -80.13 104.61 -87.45
C ASP A 339 -79.46 103.28 -87.89
N LYS A 340 -78.65 103.31 -88.96
CA LYS A 340 -77.70 102.24 -89.30
C LYS A 340 -76.41 102.37 -88.50
N ARG A 341 -75.77 103.54 -88.50
CA ARG A 341 -74.48 103.77 -87.82
C ARG A 341 -74.54 103.46 -86.33
N TYR A 342 -75.63 103.83 -85.64
CA TYR A 342 -75.79 103.48 -84.22
C TYR A 342 -75.97 101.96 -83.99
N ARG A 343 -76.70 101.26 -84.87
CA ARG A 343 -76.82 99.79 -84.83
C ARG A 343 -75.57 99.04 -85.29
N GLU A 344 -74.69 99.67 -86.07
CA GLU A 344 -73.39 99.13 -86.46
C GLU A 344 -72.39 99.31 -85.31
N TYR A 345 -72.37 100.48 -84.66
CA TYR A 345 -71.57 100.69 -83.44
C TYR A 345 -71.96 99.74 -82.29
N LEU A 346 -73.26 99.58 -82.00
CA LEU A 346 -73.72 98.62 -81.00
C LEU A 346 -73.45 97.16 -81.38
N ARG A 347 -73.49 96.79 -82.67
CA ARG A 347 -73.09 95.44 -83.11
C ARG A 347 -71.60 95.21 -82.92
N ASN A 348 -70.75 96.18 -83.28
CA ASN A 348 -69.31 96.07 -83.07
C ASN A 348 -68.96 95.97 -81.58
N LEU A 349 -69.64 96.73 -80.71
CA LEU A 349 -69.44 96.63 -79.25
C LEU A 349 -69.84 95.24 -78.72
N MET A 350 -70.98 94.71 -79.16
CA MET A 350 -71.45 93.35 -78.81
C MET A 350 -70.57 92.24 -79.41
N GLU A 351 -69.96 92.45 -80.58
CA GLU A 351 -69.01 91.51 -81.19
C GLU A 351 -67.67 91.54 -80.46
N GLU A 352 -67.17 92.70 -80.07
CA GLU A 352 -65.99 92.83 -79.22
C GLU A 352 -66.20 92.24 -77.81
N GLU A 353 -67.36 92.45 -77.19
CA GLU A 353 -67.69 91.81 -75.91
C GLU A 353 -67.79 90.30 -76.06
N LYS A 354 -68.45 89.78 -77.12
CA LYS A 354 -68.48 88.33 -77.39
C LYS A 354 -67.10 87.73 -77.64
N VAL A 355 -66.19 88.42 -78.34
CA VAL A 355 -64.82 87.94 -78.53
C VAL A 355 -64.09 87.89 -77.19
N LYS A 356 -64.24 88.91 -76.34
CA LYS A 356 -63.66 88.94 -74.98
C LYS A 356 -64.27 87.87 -74.06
N GLU A 357 -65.59 87.63 -74.13
CA GLU A 357 -66.29 86.57 -73.42
C GLU A 357 -65.81 85.18 -73.88
N VAL A 358 -65.68 84.93 -75.18
CA VAL A 358 -65.17 83.66 -75.73
C VAL A 358 -63.70 83.43 -75.35
N GLU A 359 -62.87 84.47 -75.33
CA GLU A 359 -61.48 84.38 -74.86
C GLU A 359 -61.41 84.12 -73.34
N LEU A 360 -62.26 84.76 -72.54
CA LEU A 360 -62.39 84.49 -71.10
C LEU A 360 -62.91 83.08 -70.81
N GLU A 361 -63.98 82.64 -71.47
CA GLU A 361 -64.50 81.28 -71.37
C GLU A 361 -63.44 80.25 -71.79
N ARG A 362 -62.68 80.52 -72.84
CA ARG A 362 -61.57 79.66 -73.26
C ARG A 362 -60.51 79.56 -72.16
N LEU A 363 -60.07 80.68 -71.59
CA LEU A 363 -59.06 80.67 -70.52
C LEU A 363 -59.57 79.96 -69.25
N ILE A 364 -60.84 80.20 -68.87
CA ILE A 364 -61.50 79.50 -67.76
C ILE A 364 -61.58 77.99 -68.03
N ASN A 365 -61.97 77.58 -69.24
CA ASN A 365 -62.04 76.18 -69.63
C ASN A 365 -60.63 75.53 -69.62
N GLU A 366 -59.61 76.21 -70.13
CA GLU A 366 -58.21 75.73 -70.07
C GLU A 366 -57.71 75.59 -68.62
N GLU A 367 -58.11 76.46 -67.69
CA GLU A 367 -57.78 76.35 -66.27
C GLU A 367 -58.58 75.25 -65.55
N VAL A 368 -59.87 75.09 -65.86
CA VAL A 368 -60.72 74.00 -65.37
C VAL A 368 -60.20 72.65 -65.85
N GLU A 369 -59.79 72.53 -67.11
CA GLU A 369 -59.14 71.32 -67.65
C GLU A 369 -57.82 71.02 -66.94
N LYS A 370 -56.94 72.02 -66.73
CA LYS A 370 -55.68 71.84 -65.98
C LYS A 370 -55.95 71.38 -64.53
N MET A 371 -56.99 71.93 -63.87
CA MET A 371 -57.38 71.52 -62.52
C MET A 371 -58.04 70.14 -62.48
N TRP A 372 -58.77 69.76 -63.53
CA TRP A 372 -59.35 68.42 -63.68
C TRP A 372 -58.29 67.36 -63.95
N GLN A 373 -57.31 67.64 -64.81
CA GLN A 373 -56.14 66.80 -65.05
C GLN A 373 -55.35 66.55 -63.75
N LYS A 374 -55.08 67.61 -62.96
CA LYS A 374 -54.43 67.47 -61.64
C LYS A 374 -55.21 66.53 -60.70
N ARG A 375 -56.54 66.60 -60.66
CA ARG A 375 -57.37 65.66 -59.86
C ARG A 375 -57.31 64.24 -60.40
N LEU A 376 -57.39 64.06 -61.73
CA LEU A 376 -57.27 62.75 -62.38
C LEU A 376 -55.92 62.09 -62.12
N ASP A 377 -54.83 62.87 -62.16
CA ASP A 377 -53.49 62.38 -61.86
C ASP A 377 -53.29 62.07 -60.37
N GLN A 378 -53.84 62.89 -59.47
CA GLN A 378 -53.90 62.58 -58.04
C GLN A 378 -54.67 61.27 -57.77
N TRP A 379 -55.85 61.07 -58.38
CA TRP A 379 -56.60 59.82 -58.27
C TRP A 379 -55.87 58.64 -58.89
N ARG A 380 -55.12 58.83 -59.98
CA ARG A 380 -54.29 57.78 -60.59
C ARG A 380 -53.15 57.38 -59.66
N LEU A 381 -52.45 58.36 -59.07
CA LEU A 381 -51.38 58.13 -58.10
C LEU A 381 -51.90 57.45 -56.83
N GLU A 382 -53.04 57.89 -56.28
CA GLU A 382 -53.67 57.27 -55.12
C GLU A 382 -54.11 55.83 -55.42
N ARG A 383 -54.72 55.58 -56.58
CA ARG A 383 -55.11 54.23 -57.01
C ARG A 383 -53.90 53.32 -57.22
N GLN A 384 -52.79 53.85 -57.75
CA GLN A 384 -51.52 53.11 -57.86
C GLN A 384 -50.90 52.83 -56.49
N ALA A 385 -50.91 53.79 -55.56
CA ALA A 385 -50.42 53.62 -54.20
C ALA A 385 -51.24 52.57 -53.43
N ARG A 386 -52.58 52.63 -53.52
CA ARG A 386 -53.49 51.61 -52.95
C ARG A 386 -53.27 50.23 -53.58
N LYS A 387 -52.99 50.14 -54.88
CA LYS A 387 -52.68 48.87 -55.56
C LYS A 387 -51.35 48.28 -55.07
N LYS A 388 -50.27 49.09 -55.04
CA LYS A 388 -48.97 48.68 -54.49
C LYS A 388 -49.06 48.23 -53.05
N LEU A 389 -49.71 49.02 -52.18
CA LEU A 389 -49.90 48.66 -50.77
C LEU A 389 -50.63 47.31 -50.61
N MET A 390 -51.63 47.02 -51.45
CA MET A 390 -52.32 45.73 -51.43
C MET A 390 -51.43 44.58 -51.94
N GLU A 391 -50.62 44.82 -52.97
CA GLU A 391 -49.63 43.87 -53.47
C GLU A 391 -48.57 43.57 -52.40
N ASP A 392 -48.05 44.60 -51.72
CA ASP A 392 -47.10 44.47 -50.61
C ASP A 392 -47.70 43.69 -49.43
N VAL A 393 -48.95 43.96 -49.03
CA VAL A 393 -49.64 43.22 -47.95
C VAL A 393 -49.84 41.75 -48.30
N LEU A 394 -50.24 41.43 -49.54
CA LEU A 394 -50.37 40.04 -50.00
C LEU A 394 -49.00 39.35 -50.05
N HIS A 395 -47.97 40.03 -50.55
CA HIS A 395 -46.62 39.48 -50.64
C HIS A 395 -46.02 39.21 -49.26
N VAL A 396 -46.15 40.13 -48.30
CA VAL A 396 -45.71 39.93 -46.91
C VAL A 396 -46.50 38.80 -46.24
N ARG A 397 -47.81 38.67 -46.48
CA ARG A 397 -48.58 37.54 -45.94
C ARG A 397 -48.16 36.20 -46.56
N ALA A 398 -47.87 36.17 -47.86
CA ALA A 398 -47.36 34.97 -48.53
C ALA A 398 -45.98 34.56 -47.98
N GLN A 399 -45.07 35.52 -47.78
CA GLN A 399 -43.77 35.30 -47.13
C GLN A 399 -43.95 34.75 -45.70
N GLN A 400 -44.81 35.36 -44.88
CA GLN A 400 -45.09 34.87 -43.51
C GLN A 400 -45.62 33.44 -43.46
N ILE A 401 -46.48 33.05 -44.41
CA ILE A 401 -46.98 31.66 -44.51
C ILE A 401 -45.85 30.73 -44.98
N GLN A 402 -45.03 31.16 -45.93
CA GLN A 402 -43.89 30.37 -46.41
C GLN A 402 -42.83 30.16 -45.34
N ASP A 403 -42.49 31.18 -44.55
CA ASP A 403 -41.58 31.06 -43.40
C ASP A 403 -42.14 30.12 -42.32
N ARG A 404 -43.46 30.16 -42.08
CA ARG A 404 -44.14 29.23 -41.16
C ARG A 404 -44.13 27.78 -41.68
N LEU A 405 -44.30 27.58 -42.98
CA LEU A 405 -44.17 26.26 -43.61
C LEU A 405 -42.73 25.75 -43.52
N MET A 406 -41.73 26.57 -43.86
CA MET A 406 -40.30 26.22 -43.76
C MET A 406 -39.87 25.90 -42.32
N THR A 407 -40.38 26.64 -41.33
CA THR A 407 -40.08 26.35 -39.92
C THR A 407 -40.82 25.11 -39.38
N ASN A 408 -42.01 24.78 -39.90
CA ASN A 408 -42.69 23.52 -39.59
C ASN A 408 -41.96 22.32 -40.23
N ASP A 409 -41.64 22.38 -41.52
CA ASP A 409 -40.84 21.38 -42.24
C ASP A 409 -39.48 21.14 -41.57
N ARG A 410 -38.79 22.19 -41.10
CA ARG A 410 -37.56 22.02 -40.32
C ARG A 410 -37.78 21.23 -39.02
N LYS A 411 -38.82 21.55 -38.24
CA LYS A 411 -39.19 20.81 -37.02
C LYS A 411 -39.56 19.34 -37.30
N GLN A 412 -40.27 19.08 -38.40
CA GLN A 412 -40.61 17.72 -38.82
C GLN A 412 -39.35 16.91 -39.15
N ARG A 413 -38.38 17.50 -39.87
CA ARG A 413 -37.09 16.87 -40.17
C ARG A 413 -36.23 16.65 -38.93
N GLU A 414 -36.19 17.62 -38.01
CA GLU A 414 -35.52 17.49 -36.71
C GLU A 414 -36.10 16.29 -35.93
N ALA A 415 -37.43 16.18 -35.84
CA ALA A 415 -38.11 15.05 -35.19
C ALA A 415 -37.91 13.69 -35.90
N GLU A 416 -37.80 13.67 -37.24
CA GLU A 416 -37.50 12.45 -38.00
C GLU A 416 -36.04 12.00 -37.80
N MET A 417 -35.08 12.93 -37.71
CA MET A 417 -33.69 12.63 -37.38
C MET A 417 -33.56 12.06 -35.96
N GLU A 418 -34.19 12.69 -34.95
CA GLU A 418 -34.26 12.14 -33.58
C GLU A 418 -34.84 10.72 -33.56
N ARG A 419 -35.88 10.47 -34.36
CA ARG A 419 -36.51 9.15 -34.47
C ARG A 419 -35.56 8.11 -35.07
N GLN A 420 -34.77 8.47 -36.07
CA GLN A 420 -33.77 7.58 -36.67
C GLN A 420 -32.62 7.28 -35.70
N GLU A 421 -32.18 8.26 -34.91
CA GLU A 421 -31.16 8.08 -33.87
C GLU A 421 -31.66 7.20 -32.71
N LEU A 422 -32.92 7.37 -32.30
CA LEU A 422 -33.60 6.46 -31.37
C LEU A 422 -33.69 5.03 -31.91
N LEU A 423 -33.96 4.83 -33.20
CA LEU A 423 -33.99 3.49 -33.79
C LEU A 423 -32.59 2.83 -33.82
N ARG A 424 -31.55 3.59 -34.18
CA ARG A 424 -30.15 3.08 -34.15
C ARG A 424 -29.72 2.68 -32.75
N THR A 425 -29.96 3.52 -31.75
CA THR A 425 -29.63 3.21 -30.34
C THR A 425 -30.43 2.01 -29.81
N ILE A 426 -31.67 1.79 -30.26
CA ILE A 426 -32.44 0.57 -29.95
C ILE A 426 -31.79 -0.67 -30.60
N GLU A 427 -31.33 -0.59 -31.84
CA GLU A 427 -30.66 -1.70 -32.54
C GLU A 427 -29.29 -2.03 -31.92
N GLU A 428 -28.48 -1.03 -31.60
CA GLU A 428 -27.21 -1.19 -30.88
C GLU A 428 -27.42 -1.87 -29.51
N ASN A 429 -28.42 -1.43 -28.74
CA ASN A 429 -28.75 -2.06 -27.46
C ASN A 429 -29.17 -3.52 -27.63
N LYS A 430 -29.99 -3.86 -28.63
CA LYS A 430 -30.37 -5.26 -28.93
C LYS A 430 -29.15 -6.13 -29.26
N ILE A 431 -28.20 -5.60 -30.04
CA ILE A 431 -26.95 -6.31 -30.36
C ILE A 431 -26.10 -6.53 -29.09
N LEU A 432 -25.99 -5.52 -28.23
CA LEU A 432 -25.27 -5.62 -26.96
C LEU A 432 -25.94 -6.62 -25.99
N GLU A 433 -27.27 -6.68 -25.95
CA GLU A 433 -28.01 -7.70 -25.19
C GLU A 433 -27.76 -9.11 -25.72
N GLN A 434 -27.84 -9.32 -27.04
CA GLN A 434 -27.54 -10.61 -27.67
C GLN A 434 -26.11 -11.06 -27.36
N GLN A 435 -25.11 -10.17 -27.49
CA GLN A 435 -23.72 -10.48 -27.13
C GLN A 435 -23.54 -10.81 -25.64
N LYS A 436 -24.28 -10.15 -24.73
CA LYS A 436 -24.27 -10.49 -23.29
C LYS A 436 -24.87 -11.87 -23.05
N MET A 437 -25.99 -12.19 -23.70
CA MET A 437 -26.64 -13.50 -23.61
C MET A 437 -25.74 -14.62 -24.14
N GLU A 438 -25.09 -14.42 -25.29
CA GLU A 438 -24.15 -15.37 -25.87
C GLU A 438 -22.90 -15.56 -24.98
N LYS A 439 -22.33 -14.47 -24.44
CA LYS A 439 -21.22 -14.56 -23.46
C LYS A 439 -21.62 -15.35 -22.21
N ASN A 440 -22.84 -15.16 -21.70
CA ASN A 440 -23.34 -15.90 -20.54
C ASN A 440 -23.63 -17.37 -20.88
N TRP A 441 -24.18 -17.66 -22.07
CA TRP A 441 -24.37 -19.02 -22.55
C TRP A 441 -23.04 -19.77 -22.68
N ASN A 442 -22.03 -19.15 -23.30
CA ASN A 442 -20.69 -19.71 -23.44
C ASN A 442 -20.03 -19.96 -22.07
N LYS A 443 -20.13 -19.03 -21.11
CA LYS A 443 -19.65 -19.21 -19.74
C LYS A 443 -20.33 -20.39 -19.04
N ASN A 444 -21.66 -20.46 -19.10
CA ASN A 444 -22.43 -21.55 -18.50
C ASN A 444 -22.10 -22.90 -19.16
N ARG A 445 -21.82 -22.89 -20.47
CA ARG A 445 -21.43 -24.09 -21.23
C ARG A 445 -20.02 -24.57 -20.86
N SER A 446 -19.06 -23.66 -20.72
CA SER A 446 -17.71 -23.97 -20.21
C SER A 446 -17.81 -24.57 -18.80
N TYR A 447 -18.50 -23.89 -17.89
CA TYR A 447 -18.68 -24.36 -16.51
C TYR A 447 -19.37 -25.74 -16.43
N GLN A 448 -20.33 -26.02 -17.32
CA GLN A 448 -20.94 -27.35 -17.45
C GLN A 448 -19.93 -28.40 -17.95
N GLN A 449 -19.02 -28.05 -18.85
CA GLN A 449 -17.95 -28.94 -19.31
C GLN A 449 -16.92 -29.19 -18.20
N ASP A 450 -16.53 -28.16 -17.45
CA ASP A 450 -15.60 -28.26 -16.32
C ASP A 450 -16.15 -29.19 -15.22
N LEU A 451 -17.42 -29.02 -14.84
CA LEU A 451 -18.12 -29.90 -13.89
C LEU A 451 -18.20 -31.35 -14.39
N ARG A 452 -18.46 -31.56 -15.69
CA ARG A 452 -18.44 -32.91 -16.28
C ARG A 452 -17.04 -33.52 -16.23
N GLY A 453 -16.00 -32.73 -16.49
CA GLY A 453 -14.60 -33.12 -16.36
C GLY A 453 -14.25 -33.56 -14.93
N GLN A 454 -14.67 -32.78 -13.93
CA GLN A 454 -14.49 -33.14 -12.51
C GLN A 454 -15.23 -34.44 -12.14
N ILE A 455 -16.45 -34.65 -12.63
CA ILE A 455 -17.20 -35.89 -12.41
C ILE A 455 -16.47 -37.09 -13.06
N THR A 456 -16.00 -36.95 -14.30
CA THR A 456 -15.24 -38.03 -14.96
C THR A 456 -13.93 -38.33 -14.26
N TYR A 457 -13.21 -37.31 -13.77
CA TYR A 457 -11.98 -37.49 -13.02
C TYR A 457 -12.21 -38.21 -11.68
N ASN A 458 -13.22 -37.80 -10.91
CA ASN A 458 -13.57 -38.46 -9.65
C ASN A 458 -14.05 -39.90 -9.86
N ASN A 459 -14.75 -40.19 -10.96
CA ASN A 459 -15.15 -41.56 -11.30
C ASN A 459 -13.92 -42.43 -11.65
N GLN A 460 -12.98 -41.90 -12.46
CA GLN A 460 -11.71 -42.57 -12.75
C GLN A 460 -10.87 -42.82 -11.49
N LEU A 461 -10.86 -41.88 -10.55
CA LEU A 461 -10.16 -42.03 -9.27
C LEU A 461 -10.77 -43.19 -8.46
N ARG A 462 -12.10 -43.28 -8.38
CA ARG A 462 -12.81 -44.38 -7.72
C ARG A 462 -12.63 -45.73 -8.41
N GLU A 463 -12.58 -45.75 -9.74
CA GLU A 463 -12.29 -46.97 -10.50
C GLU A 463 -10.86 -47.46 -10.24
N LEU A 464 -9.89 -46.54 -10.10
CA LEU A 464 -8.51 -46.88 -9.72
C LEU A 464 -8.40 -47.32 -8.25
N GLU A 465 -9.12 -46.69 -7.33
CA GLU A 465 -9.20 -47.11 -5.92
C GLU A 465 -9.77 -48.53 -5.83
N PHE A 466 -10.90 -48.80 -6.50
CA PHE A 466 -11.53 -50.12 -6.56
C PHE A 466 -10.61 -51.18 -7.19
N GLN A 467 -9.90 -50.86 -8.27
CA GLN A 467 -8.92 -51.78 -8.88
C GLN A 467 -7.78 -52.13 -7.91
N ARG A 468 -7.32 -51.16 -7.10
CA ARG A 468 -6.29 -51.42 -6.08
C ARG A 468 -6.80 -52.25 -4.92
N GLU A 469 -8.04 -52.01 -4.47
CA GLU A 469 -8.70 -52.85 -3.46
C GLU A 469 -8.87 -54.30 -3.96
N ASP A 470 -9.28 -54.50 -5.21
CA ASP A 470 -9.36 -55.82 -5.85
C ASP A 470 -7.97 -56.50 -5.99
N GLU A 471 -6.92 -55.76 -6.38
CA GLU A 471 -5.54 -56.28 -6.44
C GLU A 471 -5.03 -56.68 -5.04
N GLU A 472 -5.23 -55.84 -4.03
CA GLU A 472 -4.87 -56.12 -2.63
C GLU A 472 -5.66 -57.33 -2.08
N PHE A 473 -6.95 -57.47 -2.44
CA PHE A 473 -7.76 -58.63 -2.09
C PHE A 473 -7.30 -59.93 -2.76
N ILE A 474 -6.93 -59.87 -4.05
CA ILE A 474 -6.38 -61.03 -4.78
C ILE A 474 -5.04 -61.46 -4.18
N LEU A 475 -4.16 -60.51 -3.86
CA LEU A 475 -2.88 -60.77 -3.19
C LEU A 475 -3.10 -61.34 -1.78
N GLY A 476 -4.07 -60.82 -1.03
CA GLY A 476 -4.49 -61.36 0.27
C GLY A 476 -4.96 -62.82 0.18
N MET A 477 -5.82 -63.14 -0.80
CA MET A 477 -6.25 -64.52 -1.04
C MET A 477 -5.10 -65.44 -1.50
N GLN A 478 -4.12 -64.94 -2.25
CA GLN A 478 -2.93 -65.73 -2.62
C GLN A 478 -2.08 -66.03 -1.38
N ALA A 479 -1.79 -65.02 -0.55
CA ALA A 479 -1.08 -65.20 0.71
C ALA A 479 -1.80 -66.13 1.69
N GLU A 480 -3.14 -66.06 1.77
CA GLU A 480 -3.92 -66.99 2.60
C GLU A 480 -3.86 -68.42 2.05
N ARG A 481 -3.94 -68.61 0.73
CA ARG A 481 -3.76 -69.94 0.10
C ARG A 481 -2.37 -70.50 0.35
N GLU A 482 -1.31 -69.69 0.27
CA GLU A 482 0.06 -70.10 0.60
C GLU A 482 0.20 -70.46 2.08
N TYR A 483 -0.42 -69.69 2.97
CA TYR A 483 -0.46 -69.99 4.41
C TYR A 483 -1.20 -71.30 4.69
N GLN A 484 -2.37 -71.51 4.09
CA GLN A 484 -3.14 -72.77 4.21
C GLN A 484 -2.40 -73.96 3.59
N ALA A 485 -1.66 -73.76 2.49
CA ALA A 485 -0.81 -74.79 1.90
C ALA A 485 0.33 -75.18 2.85
N ARG A 486 1.08 -74.20 3.37
CA ARG A 486 2.12 -74.46 4.41
C ARG A 486 1.54 -75.11 5.66
N LEU A 487 0.35 -74.70 6.09
CA LEU A 487 -0.32 -75.31 7.24
C LEU A 487 -0.65 -76.79 6.97
N LYS A 488 -1.12 -77.12 5.75
CA LYS A 488 -1.30 -78.51 5.33
C LYS A 488 0.02 -79.27 5.26
N ASP A 489 1.05 -78.72 4.64
CA ASP A 489 2.39 -79.34 4.57
C ASP A 489 2.93 -79.65 5.97
N CYS A 490 2.77 -78.75 6.94
CA CYS A 490 3.14 -78.97 8.34
C CYS A 490 2.25 -79.97 9.09
N LEU A 491 1.00 -80.19 8.65
CA LEU A 491 0.09 -81.20 9.22
C LEU A 491 0.27 -82.58 8.58
N ASP A 492 0.64 -82.64 7.30
CA ASP A 492 0.90 -83.85 6.52
C ASP A 492 2.34 -84.37 6.75
N SER A 493 3.29 -83.47 7.01
CA SER A 493 4.65 -83.77 7.52
C SER A 493 4.89 -83.14 8.90
N PRO A 494 4.27 -83.66 9.98
CA PRO A 494 4.50 -83.19 11.33
C PRO A 494 5.89 -83.60 11.81
N GLU A 495 6.85 -82.67 11.75
CA GLU A 495 8.19 -82.86 12.34
C GLU A 495 8.09 -82.93 13.87
N TYR A 496 7.94 -84.15 14.39
CA TYR A 496 7.98 -84.43 15.83
C TYR A 496 9.41 -84.33 16.39
N ASP A 497 9.97 -83.12 16.44
CA ASP A 497 11.30 -82.80 16.99
C ASP A 497 11.46 -83.18 18.48
N LYS A 498 10.36 -83.59 19.15
CA LYS A 498 10.33 -84.06 20.55
C LYS A 498 9.74 -85.46 20.70
N LEU A 499 10.22 -86.41 19.91
CA LEU A 499 10.00 -87.85 20.15
C LEU A 499 10.50 -88.26 21.55
N HIS A 500 9.57 -88.56 22.45
CA HIS A 500 9.84 -88.95 23.84
C HIS A 500 10.88 -90.09 23.93
N PRO A 501 11.89 -90.04 24.84
CA PRO A 501 13.04 -90.95 24.83
C PRO A 501 12.69 -92.44 24.77
N MET A 502 11.61 -92.86 25.44
CA MET A 502 11.10 -94.24 25.42
C MET A 502 10.69 -94.71 24.01
N ARG A 503 10.07 -93.84 23.18
CA ARG A 503 9.71 -94.19 21.79
C ARG A 503 10.95 -94.29 20.90
N ARG A 504 11.97 -93.45 21.14
CA ARG A 504 13.25 -93.49 20.43
C ARG A 504 14.00 -94.81 20.69
N ALA A 505 13.95 -95.33 21.92
CA ALA A 505 14.51 -96.64 22.28
C ALA A 505 13.72 -97.83 21.67
N MET A 506 12.38 -97.73 21.59
CA MET A 506 11.54 -98.74 20.93
C MET A 506 11.84 -98.85 19.42
N ALA A 507 11.89 -97.71 18.72
CA ALA A 507 12.16 -97.67 17.28
C ALA A 507 13.55 -98.23 16.91
N ALA A 508 14.56 -97.97 17.76
CA ALA A 508 15.90 -98.55 17.60
C ALA A 508 15.90 -100.09 17.76
N ARG A 509 15.10 -100.64 18.68
CA ARG A 509 14.94 -102.10 18.83
C ARG A 509 14.26 -102.75 17.63
N SER A 510 13.18 -102.15 17.09
CA SER A 510 12.52 -102.69 15.90
C SER A 510 13.42 -102.68 14.65
N ALA A 511 14.27 -101.65 14.50
CA ALA A 511 15.24 -101.57 13.39
C ALA A 511 16.40 -102.58 13.51
N GLN A 512 16.66 -103.12 14.70
CA GLN A 512 17.62 -104.21 14.92
C GLN A 512 17.02 -105.59 14.67
N GLN A 513 15.70 -105.77 14.86
CA GLN A 513 15.01 -107.03 14.59
C GLN A 513 14.72 -107.28 13.10
N SER A 514 14.74 -106.26 12.25
CA SER A 514 14.53 -106.39 10.79
C SER A 514 15.82 -106.58 9.97
N ARG A 515 16.92 -107.05 10.59
CA ARG A 515 18.23 -107.27 9.95
C ARG A 515 18.80 -108.69 10.18
N HIS A 516 17.94 -109.64 10.49
CA HIS A 516 18.21 -111.08 10.43
C HIS A 516 17.13 -111.76 9.57
#